data_AF-A0A8I0GY88-F1
#
_entry.id   AF-A0A8I0GY88-F1
#
_cell.length_a   1.000
_cell.length_b   1.000
_cell.length_c   1.000
_cell.angle_alpha   90.00
_cell.angle_beta   90.00
_cell.angle_gamma   90.00
#
_symmetry.space_group_name_H-M   'P 1'
#
loop_
_entity.id
_entity.type
_entity.pdbx_description
1 polymer ?
#
loop_
_entity_poly.entity_id
_entity_poly.type
_entity_poly.pdbx_seq_one_letter_code
_entity_poly.pdbx_strand_id
1 'polypeptide(L)'
;MAVKGRRLMNRPGIGSNTTTAILKCSSCGFESEVRMGTLMPPDQIDRKFIQRGWRIDPNKCPTCAAKPKESPMATTPSPGATKAFGKIFALLSQHFDTENGRYVTGWDDGKIAKETGMAPDVVIEFRRESFGEIREPAELALIRADINSLEQLDREHRSTVATEIAGLRGRLAEATKKLGIPA
;
A
#
# COMPACT_ATOMS: atom_id res chain seq x y z
N MET A 1 -8.86 22.73 11.72
CA MET A 1 -7.42 22.64 11.37
C MET A 1 -6.71 21.80 12.40
N ALA A 2 -6.18 20.64 11.99
CA ALA A 2 -5.56 19.68 12.88
C ALA A 2 -4.23 20.24 13.42
N VAL A 3 -4.18 20.49 14.72
CA VAL A 3 -2.94 20.88 15.40
C VAL A 3 -2.04 19.65 15.42
N LYS A 4 -0.87 19.71 14.77
CA LYS A 4 0.13 18.62 14.67
C LYS A 4 0.66 18.19 16.06
N GLY A 5 -0.16 17.53 16.87
CA GLY A 5 0.17 16.96 18.19
C GLY A 5 0.53 17.96 19.30
N ARG A 6 0.29 19.26 19.12
CA ARG A 6 0.64 20.32 20.10
C ARG A 6 -0.58 20.75 20.90
N ARG A 7 -0.41 20.91 22.22
CA ARG A 7 -1.43 21.46 23.11
C ARG A 7 -1.12 22.92 23.41
N LEU A 8 -2.08 23.82 23.21
CA LEU A 8 -1.97 25.22 23.63
C LEU A 8 -2.68 25.40 24.97
N MET A 9 -2.01 26.02 25.94
CA MET A 9 -2.61 26.43 27.21
C MET A 9 -2.53 27.95 27.34
N ASN A 10 -3.65 28.61 27.60
CA ASN A 10 -3.69 30.03 27.95
C ASN A 10 -3.78 30.16 29.46
N ARG A 11 -2.83 30.88 30.08
CA ARG A 11 -2.92 31.21 31.51
C ARG A 11 -3.40 32.65 31.66
N PRO A 12 -4.60 32.91 32.21
CA PRO A 12 -5.04 34.26 32.50
C PRO A 12 -4.25 34.79 33.70
N GLY A 13 -3.32 35.72 33.45
CA GLY A 13 -2.60 36.46 34.47
C GLY A 13 -3.00 37.94 34.40
N ILE A 14 -3.19 38.57 35.57
CA ILE A 14 -3.47 40.00 35.70
C ILE A 14 -2.32 40.78 35.03
N GLY A 15 -2.54 41.24 33.78
CA GLY A 15 -1.59 42.08 33.03
C GLY A 15 -1.23 41.62 31.61
N SER A 16 -1.33 40.33 31.25
CA SER A 16 -1.25 39.85 29.85
C SER A 16 -1.60 38.35 29.70
N ASN A 17 -2.22 37.97 28.58
CA ASN A 17 -2.49 36.57 28.26
C ASN A 17 -1.23 35.89 27.71
N THR A 18 -0.54 35.12 28.55
CA THR A 18 0.56 34.27 28.06
C THR A 18 0.00 32.94 27.55
N THR A 19 0.22 32.67 26.27
CA THR A 19 -0.07 31.37 25.66
C THR A 19 1.17 30.48 25.77
N THR A 20 1.00 29.21 26.13
CA THR A 20 2.09 28.22 26.21
C THR A 20 1.77 27.07 25.26
N ALA A 21 2.68 26.80 24.31
CA ALA A 21 2.59 25.63 23.45
C ALA A 21 3.40 24.48 24.06
N ILE A 22 2.78 23.31 24.18
CA ILE A 22 3.39 22.08 24.71
C ILE A 22 3.46 21.05 23.58
N LEU A 23 4.66 20.48 23.38
CA LEU A 23 4.90 19.39 22.44
C LEU A 23 5.43 18.16 23.20
N LYS A 24 4.78 17.00 22.98
CA LYS A 24 5.12 15.72 23.59
C LYS A 24 5.82 14.80 22.60
N CYS A 25 6.92 14.19 23.03
CA CYS A 25 7.67 13.21 22.24
C CYS A 25 6.88 11.90 22.11
N SER A 26 6.73 11.39 20.88
CA SER A 26 6.04 10.12 20.61
C SER A 26 6.81 8.90 21.10
N SER A 27 8.13 8.98 21.26
CA SER A 27 8.97 7.83 21.62
C SER A 27 9.26 7.71 23.13
N CYS A 28 9.46 8.83 23.83
CA CYS A 28 9.82 8.82 25.25
C CYS A 28 8.83 9.58 26.15
N GLY A 29 7.81 10.22 25.57
CA GLY A 29 6.81 10.96 26.33
C GLY A 29 7.30 12.28 26.93
N PHE A 30 8.56 12.68 26.72
CA PHE A 30 9.10 13.97 27.19
C PHE A 30 8.31 15.15 26.64
N GLU A 31 8.01 16.13 27.47
CA GLU A 31 7.24 17.32 27.12
C GLU A 31 8.13 18.57 27.13
N SER A 32 8.00 19.42 26.12
CA SER A 32 8.65 20.73 26.12
C SER A 32 7.66 21.86 25.89
N GLU A 33 7.89 22.98 26.56
CA GLU A 33 7.04 24.15 26.53
C GLU A 33 7.70 25.36 25.85
N VAL A 34 6.94 26.05 25.00
CA VAL A 34 7.30 27.33 24.40
C VAL A 34 6.27 28.36 24.84
N ARG A 35 6.68 29.30 25.69
CA ARG A 35 5.85 30.43 26.13
C ARG A 35 5.86 31.54 25.08
N MET A 36 4.71 32.16 24.85
CA MET A 36 4.54 33.26 23.91
C MET A 36 3.56 34.30 24.47
N GLY A 37 3.90 35.58 24.35
CA GLY A 37 3.05 36.69 24.80
C GLY A 37 1.90 37.01 23.84
N THR A 38 2.02 36.59 22.57
CA THR A 38 0.98 36.71 21.54
C THR A 38 0.86 35.37 20.82
N LEU A 39 -0.37 34.97 20.47
CA LEU A 39 -0.62 33.73 19.73
C LEU A 39 0.05 33.79 18.35
N MET A 40 1.10 32.99 18.15
CA MET A 40 1.81 32.88 16.87
C MET A 40 1.12 31.88 15.93
N PRO A 41 1.26 32.05 14.61
CA PRO A 41 0.83 31.04 13.64
C PRO A 41 1.50 29.68 13.89
N PRO A 42 0.81 28.55 13.60
CA PRO A 42 1.32 27.19 13.87
C PRO A 42 2.72 26.92 13.30
N ASP A 43 3.04 27.45 12.11
CA ASP A 43 4.35 27.25 11.47
C ASP A 43 5.50 27.95 12.21
N GLN A 44 5.21 29.07 12.88
CA GLN A 44 6.21 29.77 13.68
C GLN A 44 6.48 29.05 15.00
N ILE A 45 5.43 28.46 15.60
CA ILE A 45 5.56 27.60 16.77
C ILE A 45 6.40 26.37 16.40
N ASP A 46 6.15 25.79 15.22
CA ASP A 46 6.93 24.69 14.68
C ASP A 46 8.41 25.05 14.52
N ARG A 47 8.72 26.20 13.91
CA ARG A 47 10.09 26.70 13.79
C ARG A 47 10.79 26.82 15.15
N LYS A 48 10.08 27.26 16.20
CA LYS A 48 10.67 27.34 17.56
C LYS A 48 10.98 25.97 18.17
N PHE A 49 10.14 24.96 17.92
CA PHE A 49 10.44 23.59 18.35
C PHE A 49 11.60 23.00 17.53
N ILE A 50 11.63 23.23 16.21
CA ILE A 50 12.73 22.79 15.32
C ILE A 50 14.07 23.42 15.74
N GLN A 51 14.08 24.73 16.05
CA GLN A 51 15.27 25.42 16.57
C GLN A 51 15.76 24.84 17.90
N ARG A 52 14.88 24.20 18.68
CA ARG A 52 15.23 23.46 19.91
C ARG A 52 15.58 21.98 19.67
N GLY A 53 15.75 21.59 18.40
CA GLY A 53 16.16 20.24 18.01
C GLY A 53 15.02 19.22 17.92
N TRP A 54 13.76 19.65 17.92
CA TRP A 54 12.63 18.73 17.73
C TRP A 54 12.39 18.41 16.27
N ARG A 55 12.04 17.15 16.00
CA ARG A 55 11.38 16.77 14.73
C ARG A 55 9.88 16.79 14.95
N ILE A 56 9.13 17.40 14.02
CA ILE A 56 7.68 17.61 14.13
C ILE A 56 6.90 16.52 13.38
N ASP A 57 7.58 15.84 12.46
CA ASP A 57 7.03 14.70 11.77
C ASP A 57 8.11 13.62 11.57
N PRO A 58 8.15 12.56 12.40
CA PRO A 58 7.35 12.35 13.62
C PRO A 58 7.79 13.25 14.79
N ASN A 59 6.87 13.61 15.70
CA ASN A 59 7.09 14.38 16.93
C ASN A 59 8.14 13.75 17.87
N LYS A 60 9.44 14.01 17.64
CA LYS A 60 10.56 13.45 18.41
C LYS A 60 11.37 14.56 19.08
N CYS A 61 11.68 14.36 20.36
CA CYS A 61 12.58 15.24 21.12
C CYS A 61 14.02 15.15 20.56
N PRO A 62 14.90 16.14 20.84
CA PRO A 62 16.28 16.14 20.36
C PRO A 62 17.04 14.85 20.67
N THR A 63 16.83 14.25 21.84
CA THR A 63 17.47 12.99 22.22
C THR A 63 16.98 11.80 21.39
N CYS A 64 15.66 11.69 21.16
CA CYS A 64 15.08 10.62 20.35
C CYS A 64 15.28 10.82 18.85
N ALA A 65 15.43 12.07 18.41
CA ALA A 65 15.75 12.42 17.03
C ALA A 65 17.22 12.18 16.68
N ALA A 66 18.11 12.28 17.68
CA ALA A 66 19.54 12.00 17.54
C ALA A 66 19.88 10.51 17.56
N LYS A 67 18.98 9.65 18.06
CA LYS A 67 19.17 8.19 17.96
C LYS A 67 19.17 7.80 16.48
N PRO A 68 20.24 7.16 15.98
CA PRO A 68 20.28 6.71 14.60
C PRO A 68 19.12 5.75 14.34
N LYS A 69 18.48 5.92 13.19
CA LYS A 69 17.55 4.94 12.66
C LYS A 69 18.41 3.70 12.36
N GLU A 70 18.15 2.58 13.02
CA GLU A 70 18.78 1.31 12.64
C GLU A 70 18.32 0.99 11.22
N SER A 71 19.12 1.40 10.24
CA SER A 71 19.14 0.75 8.94
C SER A 71 19.73 -0.64 9.16
N PRO A 72 19.08 -1.72 8.74
CA PRO A 72 19.69 -3.04 8.84
C PRO A 72 21.00 -2.99 8.06
N MET A 73 22.12 -3.13 8.76
CA MET A 73 23.45 -2.95 8.20
C MET A 73 23.71 -4.03 7.15
N ALA A 74 24.28 -3.60 6.01
CA ALA A 74 24.93 -4.47 5.04
C ALA A 74 26.06 -5.24 5.76
N THR A 75 25.71 -6.43 6.25
CA THR A 75 26.63 -7.34 6.91
C THR A 75 27.15 -8.27 5.83
N THR A 76 28.48 -8.38 5.70
CA THR A 76 29.08 -9.43 4.86
C THR A 76 28.43 -10.76 5.23
N PRO A 77 27.84 -11.51 4.29
CA PRO A 77 27.05 -12.69 4.62
C PRO A 77 27.91 -13.68 5.41
N SER A 78 27.38 -14.14 6.55
CA SER A 78 28.05 -15.14 7.36
C SER A 78 28.26 -16.42 6.54
N PRO A 79 29.26 -17.27 6.87
CA PRO A 79 29.45 -18.55 6.17
C PRO A 79 28.19 -19.43 6.16
N GLY A 80 27.32 -19.32 7.18
CA GLY A 80 26.01 -19.96 7.23
C GLY A 80 25.03 -19.38 6.21
N ALA A 81 24.99 -18.05 6.06
CA ALA A 81 24.18 -17.38 5.05
C ALA A 81 24.61 -17.76 3.63
N THR A 82 25.92 -17.80 3.35
CA THR A 82 26.45 -18.21 2.03
C THR A 82 26.03 -19.64 1.67
N LYS A 83 26.07 -20.56 2.63
CA LYS A 83 25.58 -21.94 2.43
C LYS A 83 24.08 -21.98 2.17
N ALA A 84 23.29 -21.17 2.88
CA ALA A 84 21.85 -21.09 2.68
C ALA A 84 21.49 -20.53 1.29
N PHE A 85 22.18 -19.48 0.82
CA PHE A 85 22.02 -18.97 -0.54
C PHE A 85 22.43 -20.00 -1.60
N GLY A 86 23.51 -20.76 -1.37
CA GLY A 86 23.89 -21.87 -2.24
C GLY A 86 22.80 -22.94 -2.35
N LYS A 87 22.10 -23.25 -1.25
CA LYS A 87 20.94 -24.16 -1.25
C LYS A 87 19.74 -23.57 -1.99
N ILE A 88 19.42 -22.29 -1.78
CA ILE A 88 18.35 -21.60 -2.55
C ILE A 88 18.63 -21.72 -4.04
N PHE A 89 19.85 -21.40 -4.47
CA PHE A 89 20.25 -21.46 -5.87
C PHE A 89 20.11 -22.88 -6.45
N ALA A 90 20.53 -23.91 -5.72
CA ALA A 90 20.40 -25.30 -6.16
C ALA A 90 18.93 -25.73 -6.31
N LEU A 91 18.07 -25.39 -5.35
CA LEU A 91 16.65 -25.74 -5.40
C LEU A 91 15.91 -24.98 -6.50
N LEU A 92 16.19 -23.68 -6.68
CA LEU A 92 15.61 -22.91 -7.78
C LEU A 92 16.09 -23.43 -9.14
N SER A 93 17.37 -23.75 -9.30
CA SER A 93 17.88 -24.34 -10.55
C SER A 93 17.23 -25.68 -10.90
N GLN A 94 16.84 -26.47 -9.89
CA GLN A 94 16.21 -27.78 -10.09
C GLN A 94 14.70 -27.70 -10.31
N HIS A 95 14.02 -26.74 -9.67
CA HIS A 95 12.56 -26.73 -9.56
C HIS A 95 11.89 -25.51 -10.18
N PHE A 96 12.64 -24.50 -10.61
CA PHE A 96 12.11 -23.33 -11.29
C PHE A 96 12.49 -23.35 -12.78
N ASP A 97 11.47 -23.46 -13.62
CA ASP A 97 11.55 -23.35 -15.07
C ASP A 97 11.64 -21.86 -15.43
N THR A 98 12.85 -21.39 -15.73
CA THR A 98 13.15 -19.99 -16.05
C THR A 98 12.57 -19.54 -17.38
N GLU A 99 12.45 -20.46 -18.35
CA GLU A 99 11.87 -20.17 -19.66
C GLU A 99 10.38 -19.85 -19.53
N ASN A 100 9.67 -20.68 -18.76
CA ASN A 100 8.24 -20.53 -18.55
C ASN A 100 7.87 -19.72 -17.30
N GLY A 101 8.85 -19.32 -16.49
CA GLY A 101 8.66 -18.58 -15.24
C GLY A 101 7.76 -19.30 -14.26
N ARG A 102 7.95 -20.60 -14.03
CA ARG A 102 7.06 -21.38 -13.15
C ARG A 102 7.80 -22.45 -12.37
N TYR A 103 7.19 -22.88 -11.27
CA TYR A 103 7.68 -24.03 -10.54
C TYR A 103 7.21 -25.36 -11.14
N VAL A 104 8.00 -26.41 -10.94
CA VAL A 104 7.55 -27.79 -11.08
C VAL A 104 6.44 -28.08 -10.06
N THR A 105 5.51 -28.98 -10.40
CA THR A 105 4.36 -29.33 -9.56
C THR A 105 4.75 -29.61 -8.11
N GLY A 106 4.08 -28.92 -7.17
CA GLY A 106 4.28 -29.08 -5.74
C GLY A 106 5.51 -28.35 -5.17
N TRP A 107 6.11 -27.44 -5.94
CA TRP A 107 7.13 -26.51 -5.48
C TRP A 107 6.63 -25.06 -5.55
N ASP A 108 7.09 -24.26 -4.59
CA ASP A 108 6.86 -22.83 -4.50
C ASP A 108 7.97 -22.18 -3.66
N ASP A 109 8.00 -20.84 -3.63
CA ASP A 109 8.94 -20.07 -2.81
C ASP A 109 8.87 -20.45 -1.31
N GLY A 110 7.66 -20.76 -0.81
CA GLY A 110 7.42 -21.10 0.60
C GLY A 110 7.98 -22.47 1.00
N LYS A 111 7.97 -23.45 0.11
CA LYS A 111 8.57 -24.76 0.30
C LYS A 111 10.10 -24.65 0.28
N ILE A 112 10.64 -23.89 -0.66
CA ILE A 112 12.09 -23.61 -0.71
C ILE A 112 12.56 -22.89 0.57
N ALA A 113 11.78 -21.93 1.05
CA ALA A 113 12.06 -21.23 2.32
C ALA A 113 12.14 -22.21 3.50
N LYS A 114 11.21 -23.16 3.61
CA LYS A 114 11.22 -24.21 4.66
C LYS A 114 12.44 -25.12 4.56
N GLU A 115 12.81 -25.56 3.36
CA GLU A 115 13.97 -26.44 3.13
C GLU A 115 15.32 -25.75 3.40
N THR A 116 15.39 -24.44 3.15
CA THR A 116 16.61 -23.65 3.30
C THR A 116 16.74 -22.98 4.67
N GLY A 117 15.65 -22.90 5.43
CA GLY A 117 15.57 -22.17 6.70
C GLY A 117 15.60 -20.65 6.53
N MET A 118 15.35 -20.15 5.32
CA MET A 118 15.37 -18.73 4.98
C MET A 118 13.95 -18.15 5.02
N ALA A 119 13.84 -16.83 5.16
CA ALA A 119 12.54 -16.17 5.08
C ALA A 119 11.96 -16.27 3.65
N PRO A 120 10.63 -16.48 3.48
CA PRO A 120 10.01 -16.54 2.15
C PRO A 120 10.31 -15.33 1.27
N ASP A 121 10.31 -14.12 1.86
CA ASP A 121 10.60 -12.88 1.13
C ASP A 121 11.99 -12.88 0.52
N VAL A 122 13.00 -13.43 1.22
CA VAL A 122 14.37 -13.55 0.72
C VAL A 122 14.43 -14.51 -0.48
N VAL A 123 13.66 -15.60 -0.45
CA VAL A 123 13.59 -16.56 -1.57
C VAL A 123 12.91 -15.92 -2.78
N ILE A 124 11.82 -15.19 -2.57
CA ILE A 124 11.09 -14.48 -3.63
C ILE A 124 11.99 -13.45 -4.30
N GLU A 125 12.67 -12.61 -3.51
CA GLU A 125 13.62 -11.61 -4.03
C GLU A 125 14.75 -12.29 -4.81
N PHE A 126 15.40 -13.30 -4.22
CA PHE A 126 16.49 -14.01 -4.87
C PHE A 126 16.06 -14.68 -6.19
N ARG A 127 14.88 -15.29 -6.22
CA ARG A 127 14.31 -15.86 -7.44
C ARG A 127 14.09 -14.77 -8.49
N ARG A 128 13.44 -13.66 -8.14
CA ARG A 128 13.18 -12.57 -9.09
C ARG A 128 14.46 -12.02 -9.70
N GLU A 129 15.49 -11.84 -8.88
CA GLU A 129 16.79 -11.30 -9.32
C GLU A 129 17.60 -12.30 -10.15
N SER A 130 17.61 -13.58 -9.78
CA SER A 130 18.51 -14.58 -10.39
C SER A 130 17.85 -15.47 -11.45
N PHE A 131 16.56 -15.75 -11.31
CA PHE A 131 15.80 -16.70 -12.14
C PHE A 131 14.61 -16.07 -12.88
N GLY A 132 14.15 -14.89 -12.43
CA GLY A 132 13.06 -14.14 -13.01
C GLY A 132 11.73 -14.23 -12.27
N GLU A 133 10.73 -13.52 -12.80
CA GLU A 133 9.39 -13.47 -12.22
C GLU A 133 8.56 -14.71 -12.57
N ILE A 134 7.55 -14.99 -11.74
CA ILE A 134 6.56 -16.02 -12.08
C ILE A 134 5.71 -15.47 -13.22
N ARG A 135 5.63 -16.21 -14.33
CA ARG A 135 4.83 -15.85 -15.49
C ARG A 135 3.50 -16.60 -15.46
N GLU A 136 2.46 -15.94 -15.94
CA GLU A 136 1.17 -16.58 -16.14
C GLU A 136 1.28 -17.61 -17.29
N PRO A 137 0.83 -18.86 -17.10
CA PRO A 137 0.74 -19.84 -18.17
C PRO A 137 -0.10 -19.31 -19.34
N ALA A 138 0.34 -19.58 -20.57
CA ALA A 138 -0.35 -19.14 -21.78
C ALA A 138 -1.82 -19.59 -21.82
N GLU A 139 -2.13 -20.78 -21.30
CA GLU A 139 -3.50 -21.29 -21.20
C GLU A 139 -4.40 -20.40 -20.34
N LEU A 140 -3.91 -19.89 -19.21
CA LEU A 140 -4.70 -18.98 -18.36
C LEU A 140 -4.90 -17.62 -19.03
N ALA A 141 -3.88 -17.12 -19.74
CA ALA A 141 -3.99 -15.90 -20.53
C ALA A 141 -5.05 -16.04 -21.65
N LEU A 142 -5.08 -17.19 -22.34
CA LEU A 142 -6.08 -17.49 -23.36
C LEU A 142 -7.49 -17.60 -22.77
N ILE A 143 -7.65 -18.35 -21.66
CA ILE A 143 -8.95 -18.45 -20.97
C ILE A 143 -9.46 -17.07 -20.55
N ARG A 144 -8.57 -16.19 -20.05
CA ARG A 144 -8.96 -14.82 -19.68
C ARG A 144 -9.37 -14.01 -20.91
N ALA A 145 -8.69 -14.16 -22.04
CA ALA A 145 -9.07 -13.52 -23.30
C ALA A 145 -10.43 -14.02 -23.81
N ASP A 146 -10.69 -15.33 -23.69
CA ASP A 146 -11.97 -15.94 -24.06
C ASP A 146 -13.11 -15.44 -23.16
N ILE A 147 -12.89 -15.37 -21.83
CA ILE A 147 -13.85 -14.80 -20.87
C ILE A 147 -14.20 -13.37 -21.27
N ASN A 148 -13.20 -12.52 -21.52
CA ASN A 148 -13.42 -11.13 -21.90
C ASN A 148 -14.22 -11.01 -23.21
N SER A 149 -13.93 -11.89 -24.17
CA SER A 149 -14.64 -11.94 -25.46
C SER A 149 -16.10 -12.35 -25.28
N LEU A 150 -16.37 -13.36 -24.45
CA LEU A 150 -17.73 -13.80 -24.14
C LEU A 150 -18.52 -12.74 -23.36
N GLU A 151 -17.91 -12.07 -22.40
CA GLU A 151 -18.55 -10.96 -21.68
C GLU A 151 -18.89 -9.79 -22.63
N GLN A 152 -18.04 -9.53 -23.62
CA GLN A 152 -18.33 -8.52 -24.63
C GLN A 152 -19.52 -8.92 -25.52
N LEU A 153 -19.53 -10.16 -26.02
CA LEU A 153 -20.64 -10.68 -26.82
C LEU A 153 -21.97 -10.67 -26.03
N ASP A 154 -21.95 -11.02 -24.74
CA ASP A 154 -23.14 -10.95 -23.88
C ASP A 154 -23.64 -9.50 -23.75
N ARG A 155 -22.75 -8.52 -23.56
CA ARG A 155 -23.14 -7.09 -23.53
C ARG A 155 -23.80 -6.65 -24.83
N GLU A 156 -23.20 -7.01 -25.98
CA GLU A 156 -23.71 -6.65 -27.30
C GLU A 156 -25.08 -7.30 -27.57
N HIS A 157 -25.22 -8.61 -27.28
CA HIS A 157 -26.49 -9.32 -27.41
C HIS A 157 -27.57 -8.73 -26.52
N ARG A 158 -27.27 -8.41 -25.25
CA ARG A 158 -28.25 -7.78 -24.35
C ARG A 158 -28.71 -6.43 -24.87
N SER A 159 -27.80 -5.63 -25.42
CA SER A 159 -28.12 -4.34 -26.03
C SER A 159 -29.06 -4.49 -27.23
N THR A 160 -28.76 -5.44 -28.12
CA THR A 160 -29.59 -5.75 -29.29
C THR A 160 -30.99 -6.22 -28.86
N VAL A 161 -31.07 -7.17 -27.94
CA VAL A 161 -32.34 -7.68 -27.41
C VAL A 161 -33.15 -6.57 -26.73
N ALA A 162 -32.52 -5.71 -25.94
CA ALA A 162 -33.19 -4.59 -25.30
C ALA A 162 -33.78 -3.61 -26.33
N THR A 163 -33.04 -3.35 -27.42
CA THR A 163 -33.48 -2.47 -28.52
C THR A 163 -34.68 -3.07 -29.26
N GLU A 164 -34.64 -4.37 -29.59
CA GLU A 164 -35.75 -5.08 -30.23
C GLU A 164 -37.01 -5.10 -29.34
N ILE A 165 -36.85 -5.36 -28.04
CA ILE A 165 -37.96 -5.30 -27.07
C ILE A 165 -38.57 -3.90 -27.04
N ALA A 166 -37.76 -2.85 -27.01
CA ALA A 166 -38.25 -1.47 -27.03
C ALA A 166 -39.01 -1.16 -28.33
N GLY A 167 -38.49 -1.58 -29.49
CA GLY A 167 -39.15 -1.43 -30.77
C GLY A 167 -40.49 -2.17 -30.86
N LEU A 168 -40.55 -3.41 -30.35
CA LEU A 168 -41.79 -4.18 -30.27
C LEU A 168 -42.83 -3.51 -29.35
N ARG A 169 -42.40 -3.01 -28.19
CA ARG A 169 -43.27 -2.26 -27.28
C ARG A 169 -43.83 -0.99 -27.92
N GLY A 170 -43.02 -0.27 -28.71
CA GLY A 170 -43.48 0.89 -29.47
C GLY A 170 -44.55 0.53 -30.50
N ARG A 171 -44.31 -0.51 -31.32
CA ARG A 171 -45.28 -1.01 -32.29
C ARG A 171 -46.58 -1.48 -31.65
N LEU A 172 -46.49 -2.14 -30.49
CA LEU A 172 -47.67 -2.56 -29.73
C LEU A 172 -48.48 -1.34 -29.29
N ALA A 173 -47.85 -0.32 -28.70
CA ALA A 173 -48.54 0.90 -28.26
C ALA A 173 -49.25 1.62 -29.42
N GLU A 174 -48.62 1.69 -30.60
CA GLU A 174 -49.24 2.24 -31.81
C GLU A 174 -50.44 1.42 -32.28
N ALA A 175 -50.34 0.09 -32.27
CA ALA A 175 -51.42 -0.80 -32.68
C ALA A 175 -52.61 -0.72 -31.70
N THR A 176 -52.35 -0.74 -30.39
CA THR A 176 -53.35 -0.57 -29.33
C THR A 176 -54.11 0.75 -29.49
N LYS A 177 -53.39 1.85 -29.76
CA LYS A 177 -53.99 3.17 -30.04
C LYS A 177 -54.87 3.16 -31.29
N LYS A 178 -54.43 2.52 -32.39
CA LYS A 178 -55.22 2.41 -33.63
C LYS A 178 -56.51 1.63 -33.44
N LEU A 179 -56.49 0.61 -32.59
CA LEU A 179 -57.65 -0.25 -32.31
C LEU A 179 -58.58 0.32 -31.24
N GLY A 180 -58.24 1.47 -30.62
CA GLY A 180 -59.05 2.08 -29.57
C GLY A 180 -59.10 1.26 -28.26
N ILE A 181 -58.13 0.36 -28.06
CA ILE A 181 -58.01 -0.44 -26.84
C ILE A 181 -57.34 0.44 -25.77
N PRO A 182 -57.91 0.61 -24.57
CA PRO A 182 -57.26 1.38 -23.50
C PRO A 182 -55.98 0.67 -23.03
N ALA A 183 -54.97 1.48 -22.68
CA ALA A 183 -53.62 1.03 -22.29
C ALA A 183 -53.59 0.26 -20.97
#